data_AF-A0A356EUQ2-F1
#
_entry.id   AF-A0A356EUQ2-F1
#
_cell.length_a   1.000
_cell.length_b   1.000
_cell.length_c   1.000
_cell.angle_alpha   90.00
_cell.angle_beta   90.00
_cell.angle_gamma   90.00
#
_symmetry.space_group_name_H-M   'P 1'
#
loop_
_entity.id
_entity.type
_entity.pdbx_description
1 polymer ?
#
loop_
_entity_poly.entity_id
_entity_poly.type
_entity_poly.pdbx_seq_one_letter_code
_entity_poly.pdbx_strand_id
1 'polypeptide(L)'
;MDEPRPSGNGLRFDLGRQDFTKKENWLGGFRKGGESYMTLDALRELLGPYFVMLDAPQNVECVIREARRKFQHTVAELTVR
;
A
#
# COMPACT_ATOMS: atom_id res chain seq x y z
N MET A 1 31.82 -16.57 -19.79
CA MET A 1 31.50 -16.87 -18.38
C MET A 1 30.10 -16.32 -18.17
N ASP A 2 29.08 -17.14 -18.39
CA ASP A 2 27.68 -16.73 -18.28
C ASP A 2 27.25 -16.86 -16.82
N GLU A 3 26.79 -15.75 -16.25
CA GLU A 3 26.20 -15.69 -14.91
C GLU A 3 24.81 -16.37 -14.94
N PRO A 4 24.46 -17.23 -13.98
CA PRO A 4 23.19 -17.95 -14.04
C PRO A 4 22.04 -16.99 -13.78
N ARG A 5 21.01 -17.03 -14.64
CA ARG A 5 19.76 -16.29 -14.40
C ARG A 5 19.13 -16.77 -13.09
N PRO A 6 18.70 -15.88 -12.18
CA PRO A 6 17.96 -16.31 -11.01
C PRO A 6 16.61 -16.88 -11.42
N SER A 7 16.45 -18.19 -11.21
CA SER A 7 15.15 -18.85 -11.12
C SER A 7 14.53 -18.47 -9.78
N GLY A 8 13.38 -17.81 -9.81
CA GLY A 8 12.65 -17.46 -8.59
C GLY A 8 11.47 -16.58 -8.91
N ASN A 9 10.28 -17.18 -8.89
CA ASN A 9 9.02 -16.46 -8.89
C ASN A 9 8.85 -15.75 -7.52
N GLY A 10 9.62 -14.68 -7.31
CA GLY A 10 9.64 -13.90 -6.08
C GLY A 10 9.08 -12.52 -6.37
N LEU A 11 7.75 -12.38 -6.35
CA LEU A 11 7.12 -11.07 -6.31
C LEU A 11 7.74 -10.31 -5.13
N ARG A 12 8.36 -9.17 -5.41
CA ARG A 12 9.07 -8.35 -4.43
C ARG A 12 8.03 -7.83 -3.43
N PHE A 13 7.91 -8.46 -2.26
CA PHE A 13 6.84 -8.21 -1.28
C PHE A 13 7.04 -6.94 -0.43
N ASP A 14 8.16 -6.22 -0.62
CA ASP A 14 8.42 -4.92 -0.03
C ASP A 14 8.02 -3.85 -1.07
N LEU A 15 6.77 -3.36 -1.00
CA LEU A 15 6.25 -2.35 -1.95
C LEU A 15 6.71 -0.91 -1.62
N GLY A 16 7.21 -0.68 -0.41
CA GLY A 16 7.76 0.62 -0.04
C GLY A 16 9.04 0.93 -0.83
N ARG A 17 9.18 2.17 -1.29
CA ARG A 17 10.42 2.61 -1.93
C ARG A 17 11.39 3.09 -0.87
N GLN A 18 12.38 2.26 -0.55
CA GLN A 18 13.41 2.54 0.47
C GLN A 18 14.20 3.82 0.17
N ASP A 19 14.28 4.20 -1.11
CA ASP A 19 14.93 5.44 -1.57
C ASP A 19 14.21 6.71 -1.08
N PHE A 20 12.92 6.60 -0.73
CA PHE A 20 12.08 7.74 -0.32
C PHE A 20 11.62 7.65 1.14
N THR A 21 11.39 6.44 1.65
CA THR A 21 10.91 6.23 3.02
C THR A 21 11.72 5.12 3.69
N LYS A 22 12.37 5.44 4.82
CA LYS A 22 13.06 4.43 5.65
C LYS A 22 12.08 3.32 6.05
N LYS A 23 12.54 2.06 6.06
CA LYS A 23 11.70 0.88 6.32
C LYS A 23 10.99 0.92 7.68
N GLU A 24 11.63 1.51 8.70
CA GLU A 24 11.05 1.73 10.03
C GLU A 24 9.79 2.61 10.04
N ASN A 25 9.61 3.46 9.02
CA ASN A 25 8.45 4.34 8.87
C ASN A 25 7.37 3.75 7.96
N TRP A 26 7.50 2.49 7.55
CA TRP A 26 6.50 1.84 6.71
C TRP A 26 5.32 1.38 7.55
N LEU A 27 4.13 1.85 7.19
CA LEU A 27 2.88 1.43 7.82
C LEU A 27 2.35 0.11 7.24
N GLY A 28 2.79 -0.31 6.06
CA GLY A 28 2.32 -1.55 5.44
C GLY A 28 3.01 -1.84 4.13
N GLY A 29 2.53 -2.87 3.43
CA GLY A 29 3.14 -3.33 2.18
C GLY A 29 4.42 -4.14 2.40
N PHE A 30 4.46 -4.90 3.49
CA PHE A 30 5.52 -5.86 3.83
C PHE A 30 4.92 -7.09 4.55
N ARG A 31 5.75 -8.10 4.85
CA ARG A 31 5.32 -9.25 5.66
C ARG A 31 5.73 -9.14 7.12
N LYS A 32 4.78 -9.32 8.04
CA LYS A 32 5.00 -9.35 9.51
C LYS A 32 4.70 -10.78 9.98
N GLY A 33 5.71 -11.52 10.45
CA GLY A 33 5.52 -12.90 10.91
C GLY A 33 5.11 -13.91 9.82
N GLY A 34 5.41 -13.62 8.54
CA GLY A 34 5.03 -14.47 7.41
C GLY A 34 3.69 -14.11 6.77
N GLU A 35 2.86 -13.32 7.45
CA GLU A 35 1.59 -12.80 6.93
C GLU A 35 1.78 -11.44 6.25
N SER A 36 0.90 -11.13 5.29
CA SER A 36 0.92 -9.82 4.63
C SER A 36 0.35 -8.77 5.58
N TYR A 37 1.08 -7.68 5.77
CA TYR A 37 0.71 -6.60 6.67
C TYR A 37 0.43 -5.33 5.85
N MET A 38 -0.83 -4.91 5.82
CA MET A 38 -1.31 -3.82 4.97
C MET A 38 -1.34 -2.50 5.73
N THR A 39 -1.35 -1.39 4.99
CA THR A 39 -1.42 -0.04 5.57
C THR A 39 -2.63 0.12 6.48
N LEU A 40 -3.77 -0.46 6.10
CA LEU A 40 -4.99 -0.42 6.91
C LEU A 40 -4.79 -1.11 8.28
N ASP A 41 -4.04 -2.21 8.34
CA ASP A 41 -3.77 -2.92 9.59
C ASP A 41 -2.98 -2.04 10.56
N ALA A 42 -1.89 -1.40 10.11
CA ALA A 42 -1.16 -0.47 10.96
C ALA A 42 -1.97 0.76 11.34
N LEU A 43 -2.78 1.30 10.44
CA LEU A 43 -3.64 2.41 10.77
C LEU A 43 -4.66 2.03 11.84
N ARG A 44 -5.17 0.80 11.86
CA ARG A 44 -6.06 0.28 12.92
C ARG A 44 -5.30 0.13 14.24
N GLU A 45 -4.10 -0.45 14.24
CA GLU A 45 -3.26 -0.59 15.44
C GLU A 45 -2.88 0.78 16.04
N LEU A 46 -2.43 1.72 15.21
CA LEU A 46 -1.88 3.02 15.67
C LEU A 46 -2.95 3.99 16.14
N LEU A 47 -4.10 4.01 15.49
CA LEU A 47 -5.12 5.04 15.72
C LEU A 47 -6.34 4.50 16.49
N GLY A 48 -6.51 3.19 16.58
CA GLY A 48 -7.61 2.54 17.30
C GLY A 48 -7.77 2.96 18.77
N PRO A 49 -6.72 3.32 19.53
CA PRO A 49 -6.88 3.83 20.89
C PRO A 49 -7.62 5.19 20.97
N TYR A 50 -7.67 5.96 19.89
CA TYR A 50 -8.16 7.35 19.88
C TYR A 50 -9.35 7.57 18.95
N PHE A 51 -9.55 6.70 17.96
CA PHE A 51 -10.56 6.85 16.92
C PHE A 51 -11.36 5.57 16.74
N VAL A 52 -12.64 5.73 16.40
CA VAL A 52 -13.53 4.62 16.02
C VAL A 52 -13.75 4.70 14.52
N MET A 53 -13.69 3.57 13.84
CA MET A 53 -13.99 3.52 12.41
C MET A 53 -15.50 3.69 12.21
N LEU A 54 -15.90 4.73 11.47
CA LEU A 54 -17.32 5.03 11.25
C LEU A 54 -17.96 4.08 10.23
N ASP A 55 -17.18 3.63 9.25
CA ASP A 55 -17.64 2.72 8.21
C ASP A 55 -16.50 1.82 7.71
N ALA A 56 -16.86 0.68 7.11
CA ALA A 56 -15.90 -0.17 6.42
C ALA A 56 -15.19 0.59 5.27
N PRO A 57 -13.94 0.24 4.91
CA PRO A 57 -13.26 0.82 3.76
C PRO A 57 -14.10 0.70 2.49
N GLN A 58 -14.17 1.77 1.70
CA GLN A 58 -14.99 1.84 0.50
C GLN A 58 -14.13 2.08 -0.75
N ASN A 59 -14.45 1.39 -1.83
CA ASN A 59 -13.83 1.64 -3.12
C ASN A 59 -14.48 2.87 -3.78
N VAL A 60 -13.66 3.90 -4.03
CA VAL A 60 -14.10 5.17 -4.63
C VAL A 60 -13.30 5.41 -5.91
N GLU A 61 -14.00 5.86 -6.96
CA GLU A 61 -13.34 6.25 -8.20
C GLU A 61 -12.51 7.52 -7.98
N CYS A 62 -11.22 7.45 -8.32
CA CYS A 62 -10.28 8.56 -8.30
C CYS A 62 -9.98 8.98 -9.74
N VAL A 63 -10.37 10.20 -10.08
CA VAL A 63 -10.19 10.77 -11.43
C VAL A 63 -9.18 11.90 -11.38
N ILE A 64 -8.02 11.69 -11.99
CA ILE A 64 -6.96 12.70 -12.07
C ILE A 64 -6.87 13.20 -13.51
N ARG A 65 -7.00 14.51 -13.71
CA ARG A 65 -6.88 15.12 -15.05
C ARG A 65 -5.42 15.38 -15.39
N GLU A 66 -4.93 14.74 -16.45
CA GLU A 66 -3.57 14.93 -16.96
C GLU A 66 -3.50 16.00 -18.06
N ALA A 67 -4.53 16.08 -18.93
CA ALA A 67 -4.58 17.05 -20.03
C ALA A 67 -6.02 17.42 -20.40
N ARG A 68 -6.22 18.25 -21.44
CA ARG A 68 -7.55 18.74 -21.85
C ARG A 68 -8.58 17.63 -22.08
N ARG A 69 -8.14 16.50 -22.64
CA ARG A 69 -8.98 15.34 -22.98
C ARG A 69 -8.36 14.01 -22.49
N LYS A 70 -7.51 14.05 -21.45
CA LYS A 70 -6.85 12.87 -20.87
C LYS A 70 -7.05 12.84 -19.36
N PHE A 71 -7.57 11.73 -18.86
CA PHE A 71 -7.84 11.47 -17.46
C PHE A 71 -7.29 10.10 -17.08
N GLN A 72 -6.67 10.00 -15.91
CA GLN A 72 -6.35 8.73 -15.27
C GLN A 72 -7.51 8.38 -14.34
N HIS A 73 -8.09 7.20 -14.55
CA HIS A 73 -9.10 6.63 -13.68
C HIS A 73 -8.46 5.51 -12.87
N THR A 74 -8.51 5.62 -11.55
CA THR A 74 -8.10 4.56 -10.62
C THR A 74 -9.19 4.34 -9.58
N VAL A 75 -9.09 3.25 -8.85
CA VAL A 75 -9.93 3.00 -7.67
C VAL A 75 -9.07 3.19 -6.43
N ALA A 76 -9.53 4.02 -5.50
CA ALA A 76 -8.91 4.22 -4.20
C ALA A 76 -9.76 3.55 -3.12
N GLU A 77 -9.10 2.95 -2.14
CA GLU A 77 -9.76 2.50 -0.91
C GLU A 77 -9.79 3.67 0.09
N LEU A 78 -10.99 4.20 0.36
CA LEU A 78 -11.24 5.32 1.27
C LEU A 78 -11.72 4.79 2.62
N THR A 79 -11.21 5.38 3.70
CA THR A 79 -11.71 5.13 5.07
C THR A 79 -12.13 6.44 5.73
N VAL A 80 -13.20 6.37 6.53
CA VAL A 80 -13.66 7.49 7.36
C VAL A 80 -13.48 7.10 8.82
N ARG A 81 -12.92 8.03 9.60
CA ARG A 81 -12.58 7.89 11.02
C ARG A 81 -13.37 8.87 11.86
#